data_AF-A0A183UXS2-F1
#
_entry.id   AF-A0A183UXS2-F1
#
_cell.length_a   1.000
_cell.length_b   1.000
_cell.length_c   1.000
_cell.angle_alpha   90.00
_cell.angle_beta   90.00
_cell.angle_gamma   90.00
#
_symmetry.space_group_name_H-M   'P 1'
#
loop_
_entity.id
_entity.type
_entity.pdbx_description
1 polymer ?
#
loop_
_entity_poly.entity_id
_entity_poly.type
_entity_poly.pdbx_seq_one_letter_code
_entity_poly.pdbx_strand_id
1 'polypeptide(L)'
;LQSFHEKNIGRLAEHSELARTALAKMGISCVPSDAAFYLYCDFREYLTERSFTAEYALFRKLCAEGVYLSPGKFFADPEPGWMRLVFSLDKQQLVEALSRIEKALQKIGKHPTK
;
A
#
# COMPACT_ATOMS: atom_id res chain seq x y z
N LEU A 1 -9.07 3.78 30.14
CA LEU A 1 -8.13 3.00 29.30
C LEU A 1 -8.87 2.00 28.40
N GLN A 2 -9.77 1.17 28.93
CA GLN A 2 -10.53 0.18 28.13
C GLN A 2 -11.31 0.80 26.94
N SER A 3 -12.06 1.87 27.17
CA SER A 3 -12.81 2.57 26.11
C SER A 3 -11.93 3.20 25.02
N PHE A 4 -10.66 3.50 25.32
CA PHE A 4 -9.70 3.96 24.32
C PHE A 4 -9.23 2.81 23.43
N HIS A 5 -8.92 1.65 24.03
CA HIS A 5 -8.51 0.45 23.29
C HIS A 5 -9.61 -0.02 22.33
N GLU A 6 -10.85 -0.13 22.79
CA GLU A 6 -12.00 -0.54 21.96
C GLU A 6 -12.20 0.39 20.76
N LYS A 7 -12.18 1.71 21.00
CA LYS A 7 -12.30 2.70 19.91
C LYS A 7 -11.13 2.65 18.94
N ASN A 8 -9.91 2.47 19.45
CA ASN A 8 -8.72 2.41 18.61
C ASN A 8 -8.73 1.17 17.71
N ILE A 9 -9.03 -0.01 18.27
CA ILE A 9 -9.13 -1.26 17.50
C ILE A 9 -10.25 -1.15 16.46
N GLY A 10 -11.43 -0.61 16.83
CA GLY A 10 -12.53 -0.41 15.88
C GLY A 10 -12.15 0.47 14.68
N ARG A 11 -11.44 1.59 14.93
CA ARG A 11 -10.94 2.47 13.87
C ARG A 11 -9.89 1.81 12.99
N LEU A 12 -8.95 1.07 13.58
CA LEU A 12 -7.94 0.34 12.81
C LEU A 12 -8.57 -0.74 11.93
N ALA A 13 -9.58 -1.46 12.42
CA ALA A 13 -10.31 -2.45 11.64
C ALA A 13 -11.05 -1.79 10.47
N GLU A 14 -11.76 -0.68 10.70
CA GLU A 14 -12.43 0.08 9.65
C GLU A 14 -11.46 0.57 8.57
N HIS A 15 -10.32 1.12 8.97
CA HIS A 15 -9.31 1.65 8.05
C HIS A 15 -8.59 0.54 7.27
N SER A 16 -8.30 -0.59 7.93
CA SER A 16 -7.73 -1.77 7.30
C SER A 16 -8.66 -2.29 6.20
N GLU A 17 -9.95 -2.43 6.50
CA GLU A 17 -10.95 -2.90 5.53
C GLU A 17 -11.12 -1.94 4.35
N LEU A 18 -11.19 -0.64 4.64
CA LEU A 18 -11.26 0.40 3.60
C LEU A 18 -10.05 0.34 2.66
N ALA A 19 -8.83 0.20 3.21
CA ALA A 19 -7.61 0.07 2.43
C ALA A 19 -7.58 -1.24 1.62
N ARG A 20 -7.93 -2.39 2.22
CA ARG A 20 -7.98 -3.68 1.53
C ARG A 20 -8.97 -3.66 0.36
N THR A 21 -10.18 -3.13 0.58
CA THR A 21 -11.19 -3.01 -0.46
C THR A 21 -10.73 -2.11 -1.61
N ALA A 22 -10.09 -0.98 -1.31
CA ALA A 22 -9.57 -0.08 -2.34
C ALA A 22 -8.42 -0.71 -3.14
N LEU A 23 -7.45 -1.33 -2.46
CA LEU A 23 -6.32 -2.02 -3.11
C LEU A 23 -6.80 -3.20 -3.98
N ALA A 24 -7.78 -3.97 -3.52
CA ALA A 24 -8.37 -5.06 -4.29
C ALA A 24 -9.02 -4.56 -5.60
N LYS A 25 -9.70 -3.41 -5.58
CA LYS A 25 -10.24 -2.77 -6.79
C LYS A 25 -9.15 -2.36 -7.78
N MET A 26 -7.97 -2.00 -7.29
CA MET A 26 -6.80 -1.71 -8.11
C MET A 26 -6.09 -3.00 -8.59
N GLY A 27 -6.53 -4.18 -8.15
CA GLY A 27 -5.89 -5.46 -8.43
C GLY A 27 -4.61 -5.70 -7.62
N ILE A 28 -4.43 -5.01 -6.50
CA ILE A 28 -3.30 -5.19 -5.58
C ILE A 28 -3.69 -6.18 -4.50
N SER A 29 -2.97 -7.29 -4.44
CA SER A 29 -3.13 -8.27 -3.37
C SER A 29 -2.34 -7.84 -2.12
N CYS A 30 -2.82 -8.24 -0.95
CA CYS A 30 -2.17 -7.95 0.33
C CYS A 30 -2.01 -9.23 1.14
N VAL A 31 -0.91 -9.35 1.87
CA VAL A 31 -0.73 -10.46 2.83
C VAL A 31 -1.88 -10.41 3.87
N PRO A 32 -2.55 -11.54 4.14
CA PRO A 32 -3.51 -11.64 5.24
C PRO A 32 -2.84 -11.28 6.56
N SER A 33 -3.45 -10.38 7.32
CA SER A 33 -2.96 -9.95 8.63
C SER A 33 -4.13 -9.47 9.46
N ASP A 34 -4.21 -9.99 10.69
CA ASP A 34 -5.22 -9.65 11.69
C ASP A 34 -4.70 -8.65 12.75
N ALA A 35 -3.42 -8.28 12.65
CA ALA A 35 -2.75 -7.41 13.59
C ALA A 35 -1.97 -6.30 12.87
N ALA A 36 -1.38 -5.40 13.67
CA ALA A 36 -0.66 -4.20 13.24
C ALA A 36 -1.57 -3.10 12.64
N PHE A 37 -0.92 -2.10 12.06
CA PHE A 37 -1.54 -0.88 11.51
C PHE A 37 -1.08 -0.61 10.06
N TYR A 38 -0.62 -1.66 9.38
CA TYR A 38 -0.17 -1.61 8.00
C TYR A 38 -0.57 -2.86 7.22
N LEU A 39 -0.61 -2.73 5.90
CA LEU A 39 -0.75 -3.81 4.94
C LEU A 39 0.58 -4.01 4.20
N TYR A 40 0.88 -5.26 3.89
CA TYR A 40 1.99 -5.61 3.01
C TYR A 40 1.44 -5.98 1.64
N CYS A 41 1.70 -5.11 0.67
CA CYS A 41 0.99 -5.05 -0.60
C CYS A 41 1.89 -5.49 -1.75
N ASP A 42 1.33 -6.27 -2.67
CA ASP A 42 1.99 -6.76 -3.86
C ASP A 42 1.77 -5.80 -5.04
N PHE A 43 2.80 -5.02 -5.37
CA PHE A 43 2.80 -4.12 -6.53
C PHE A 43 3.50 -4.73 -7.75
N ARG A 44 3.80 -6.02 -7.75
CA ARG A 44 4.71 -6.62 -8.73
C ARG A 44 4.25 -6.51 -10.19
N GLU A 45 2.95 -6.38 -10.43
CA GLU A 45 2.39 -6.10 -11.77
C GLU A 45 2.65 -4.67 -12.28
N TYR A 46 3.15 -3.76 -11.43
CA TYR A 46 3.44 -2.37 -11.78
C TYR A 46 4.93 -2.08 -11.93
N LEU A 47 5.78 -3.12 -11.79
CA LEU A 47 7.21 -3.01 -12.02
C LEU A 47 7.51 -3.28 -13.49
N THR A 48 8.41 -2.49 -14.06
CA THR A 48 8.93 -2.71 -15.43
C THR A 48 9.74 -4.00 -15.55
N GLU A 49 10.37 -4.43 -14.45
CA GLU A 49 11.15 -5.65 -14.31
C GLU A 49 11.20 -6.07 -12.82
N ARG A 50 11.47 -7.34 -12.52
CA ARG A 50 11.61 -7.82 -11.14
C ARG A 50 12.97 -7.41 -10.55
N SER A 51 13.15 -6.11 -10.32
CA SER A 51 14.37 -5.53 -9.74
C SER A 51 14.05 -4.49 -8.67
N PHE A 52 14.95 -4.34 -7.69
CA PHE A 52 14.84 -3.29 -6.68
C PHE A 52 14.99 -1.88 -7.27
N THR A 53 15.60 -1.75 -8.45
CA THR A 53 15.66 -0.49 -9.18
C THR A 53 14.28 -0.11 -9.70
N ALA A 54 13.53 -1.06 -10.27
CA ALA A 54 12.16 -0.86 -10.71
C ALA A 54 11.21 -0.59 -9.52
N GLU A 55 11.40 -1.29 -8.39
CA GLU A 55 10.67 -0.99 -7.15
C GLU A 55 10.90 0.46 -6.70
N TYR A 56 12.15 0.91 -6.67
CA TYR A 56 12.48 2.29 -6.27
C TYR A 56 11.94 3.32 -7.27
N ALA A 57 11.93 3.00 -8.56
CA ALA A 57 11.32 3.85 -9.58
C ALA A 57 9.80 3.98 -9.38
N LEU A 58 9.09 2.88 -9.08
CA LEU A 58 7.68 2.90 -8.71
C LEU A 58 7.44 3.77 -7.47
N PHE A 59 8.25 3.56 -6.42
CA PHE A 59 8.21 4.37 -5.20
C PHE A 59 8.35 5.87 -5.48
N ARG A 60 9.28 6.27 -6.35
CA ARG A 60 9.47 7.68 -6.74
C ARG A 60 8.27 8.25 -7.48
N LYS A 61 7.60 7.45 -8.32
CA LYS A 61 6.37 7.87 -9.01
C LYS A 61 5.20 8.04 -8.06
N LEU A 62 5.05 7.15 -7.07
CA LEU A 62 4.07 7.31 -5.99
C LEU A 62 4.32 8.58 -5.18
N CYS A 63 5.59 8.85 -4.83
CA CYS A 63 5.99 10.07 -4.14
C CYS A 63 5.63 11.33 -4.94
N ALA A 64 5.73 11.28 -6.27
CA ALA A 64 5.37 12.40 -7.15
C ALA A 64 3.85 12.70 -7.15
N GLU A 65 3.00 11.71 -6.88
CA GLU A 65 1.57 11.93 -6.60
C GLU A 65 1.30 12.28 -5.13
N GLY A 66 2.35 12.50 -4.32
CA GLY A 66 2.23 12.88 -2.92
C GLY A 66 1.87 11.71 -1.98
N VAL A 67 2.20 10.48 -2.36
CA VAL A 67 2.02 9.29 -1.51
C VAL A 67 3.37 8.62 -1.24
N TYR A 68 3.66 8.41 0.04
CA TYR A 68 4.82 7.63 0.47
C TYR A 68 4.36 6.25 0.94
N LEU A 69 4.81 5.20 0.25
CA LEU A 69 4.74 3.81 0.71
C LEU A 69 6.16 3.34 1.03
N SER A 70 6.33 2.52 2.07
CA SER A 70 7.67 2.02 2.40
C SER A 70 8.00 0.81 1.51
N PRO A 71 8.99 0.88 0.61
CA PRO A 71 9.36 -0.25 -0.25
C PRO A 71 9.89 -1.44 0.55
N GLY A 72 9.68 -2.66 0.06
CA GLY A 72 10.13 -3.92 0.67
C GLY A 72 11.65 -3.95 0.86
N LYS A 73 12.41 -3.32 -0.04
CA LYS A 73 13.86 -3.14 0.10
C LYS A 73 14.27 -2.54 1.45
N PHE A 74 13.47 -1.64 2.04
CA PHE A 74 13.82 -1.00 3.32
C PHE A 74 13.70 -1.96 4.51
N PHE A 75 13.03 -3.10 4.32
CA PHE A 75 12.89 -4.17 5.30
C PHE A 75 13.69 -5.41 4.94
N ALA A 76 14.62 -5.29 3.98
CA ALA A 76 15.41 -6.41 3.44
C ALA A 76 14.55 -7.57 2.90
N ASP A 77 13.41 -7.25 2.28
CA ASP A 77 12.62 -8.26 1.57
C ASP A 77 13.49 -8.93 0.48
N PRO A 78 13.45 -10.27 0.34
CA PRO A 78 14.21 -10.96 -0.68
C PRO A 78 13.70 -10.68 -2.11
N GLU A 79 12.45 -10.24 -2.27
CA GLU A 79 11.82 -10.01 -3.57
C GLU A 79 11.44 -8.53 -3.79
N PRO A 80 11.69 -7.96 -4.98
CA PRO A 80 11.23 -6.63 -5.31
C PRO A 80 9.73 -6.60 -5.62
N GLY A 81 9.11 -5.45 -5.34
CA GLY A 81 7.74 -5.12 -5.69
C GLY A 81 6.75 -5.23 -4.52
N TRP A 82 7.23 -5.57 -3.33
CA TRP A 82 6.44 -5.45 -2.12
C TRP A 82 6.54 -4.03 -1.55
N MET A 83 5.43 -3.51 -1.01
CA MET A 83 5.44 -2.22 -0.31
C MET A 83 4.52 -2.25 0.90
N ARG A 84 4.91 -1.56 1.97
CA ARG A 84 4.12 -1.39 3.19
C ARG A 84 3.27 -0.14 3.12
N LEU A 85 1.95 -0.31 3.25
CA LEU A 85 0.96 0.77 3.35
C LEU A 85 0.49 0.90 4.80
N VAL A 86 0.70 2.07 5.41
CA VAL A 86 0.23 2.36 6.79
C VAL A 86 -1.17 2.99 6.72
N PHE A 87 -2.14 2.40 7.42
CA PHE A 87 -3.55 2.84 7.36
C PHE A 87 -4.05 3.53 8.65
N SER A 88 -3.20 3.68 9.67
CA SER A 88 -3.52 4.37 10.92
C SER A 88 -3.53 5.90 10.81
N LEU A 89 -3.96 6.43 9.66
CA LEU A 89 -4.15 7.85 9.38
C LEU A 89 -5.58 8.29 9.73
N ASP A 90 -5.86 9.59 9.66
CA ASP A 90 -7.25 10.04 9.60
C ASP A 90 -7.96 9.44 8.38
N LYS A 91 -9.27 9.16 8.50
CA LYS A 91 -10.05 8.51 7.44
C LYS A 91 -10.03 9.32 6.12
N GLN A 92 -10.12 10.65 6.19
CA GLN A 92 -10.09 11.49 4.98
C GLN A 92 -8.72 11.45 4.31
N GLN A 93 -7.64 11.46 5.11
CA GLN A 93 -6.27 11.33 4.60
C GLN A 93 -6.05 9.98 3.94
N LEU A 94 -6.59 8.90 4.53
CA LEU A 94 -6.49 7.56 3.95
C LEU A 94 -7.22 7.45 2.61
N VAL A 95 -8.44 8.00 2.52
CA VAL A 95 -9.21 8.04 1.26
C VAL A 95 -8.47 8.81 0.18
N GLU A 96 -7.94 9.99 0.51
CA GLU A 96 -7.14 10.80 -0.41
C GLU A 96 -5.85 10.07 -0.85
N ALA A 97 -5.16 9.41 0.07
CA ALA A 97 -3.97 8.62 -0.25
C ALA A 97 -4.28 7.47 -1.21
N LEU A 98 -5.39 6.74 -0.99
CA LEU A 98 -5.81 5.65 -1.87
C LEU A 98 -6.19 6.16 -3.27
N SER A 99 -6.90 7.30 -3.36
CA SER A 99 -7.20 7.98 -4.63
C SER A 99 -5.92 8.34 -5.41
N ARG A 100 -4.91 8.88 -4.72
CA ARG A 100 -3.61 9.21 -5.32
C ARG A 100 -2.83 7.98 -5.76
N ILE A 101 -2.88 6.89 -4.99
CA ILE A 101 -2.29 5.60 -5.40
C ILE A 101 -2.94 5.14 -6.70
N GLU A 102 -4.27 5.09 -6.76
CA GLU A 102 -5.00 4.67 -7.96
C GLU A 102 -4.58 5.49 -9.18
N LYS A 103 -4.56 6.82 -9.04
CA LYS A 103 -4.13 7.74 -10.10
C LYS A 103 -2.68 7.50 -10.53
N ALA A 104 -1.76 7.24 -9.60
CA ALA A 104 -0.38 6.91 -9.91
C ALA A 104 -0.31 5.61 -10.73
N LEU A 105 -1.04 4.58 -10.31
CA LEU A 105 -1.06 3.27 -10.97
C LEU A 105 -1.68 3.33 -12.37
N GLN A 106 -2.72 4.14 -12.56
CA GLN A 106 -3.31 4.39 -13.88
C GLN A 106 -2.31 5.03 -14.85
N LYS A 107 -1.48 5.97 -14.37
CA LYS A 107 -0.41 6.59 -15.19
C LYS A 107 0.73 5.63 -15.52
N ILE A 108 1.04 4.71 -14.61
CA ILE A 108 2.14 3.75 -14.76
C ILE A 108 1.75 2.62 -15.70
N GLY A 109 0.51 2.13 -15.59
CA GLY A 109 0.04 0.96 -16.30
C GLY A 109 0.58 -0.35 -15.71
N LYS A 110 -0.15 -1.45 -15.93
CA LYS A 110 0.34 -2.78 -15.59
C LYS A 110 1.35 -3.23 -16.63
N HIS A 111 2.40 -3.89 -16.17
CA HIS A 111 3.43 -4.50 -16.98
C HIS A 111 3.25 -6.02 -16.89
N PRO A 112 3.04 -6.73 -18.01
CA PRO A 112 2.93 -8.17 -17.96
C PRO A 112 4.24 -8.74 -17.42
N THR A 113 4.14 -9.48 -16.32
CA THR A 113 5.28 -10.22 -15.80
C THR A 113 5.71 -11.24 -16.86
N LYS A 114 6.94 -11.08 -17.38
CA LYS A 114 7.62 -12.15 -18.11
C LYS A 114 8.02 -13.27 -17.16
#